data_AF-A0AAV1KNL3-F1
#
_entry.id   AF-A0AAV1KNL3-F1
#
_cell.length_a   1.000
_cell.length_b   1.000
_cell.length_c   1.000
_cell.angle_alpha   90.00
_cell.angle_beta   90.00
_cell.angle_gamma   90.00
#
_symmetry.space_group_name_H-M   'P 1'
#
loop_
_entity.id
_entity.type
_entity.pdbx_description
1 polymer ?
#
loop_
_entity_poly.entity_id
_entity_poly.type
_entity_poly.pdbx_seq_one_letter_code
_entity_poly.pdbx_strand_id
1 'polypeptide(L)'
;MVNIKNLLFLNFSEHRIRHYNHSKLHYGVCLTKTCAEYYYDGDKKRDTRVALEGCLNNTFWKKYKLKTKVLEVVDYNNEDNKLNIGYGDCAIAILCFALLTLNLIGSIYDIFYIQKREKQGNKVLLAFSIKRNWEKLFAPDFYNPRLKRLKVFHGVR
;
A
#
# COMPACT_ATOMS: atom_id res chain seq x y z
N MET A 1 6.83 -15.78 8.58
CA MET A 1 6.50 -14.34 8.69
C MET A 1 6.64 -13.74 7.30
N VAL A 2 5.55 -13.71 6.53
CA VAL A 2 5.59 -13.28 5.12
C VAL A 2 5.63 -11.76 5.08
N ASN A 3 6.72 -11.23 4.53
CA ASN A 3 6.99 -9.80 4.46
C ASN A 3 6.14 -9.18 3.34
N ILE A 4 4.96 -8.68 3.69
CA ILE A 4 3.93 -8.13 2.79
C ILE A 4 4.48 -6.99 1.89
N LYS A 5 5.57 -6.32 2.28
CA LYS A 5 6.21 -5.29 1.47
C LYS A 5 6.76 -5.81 0.14
N ASN A 6 7.23 -7.05 0.05
CA ASN A 6 7.79 -7.60 -1.19
C ASN A 6 6.74 -8.04 -2.21
N LEU A 7 5.52 -8.37 -1.75
CA LEU A 7 4.42 -8.79 -2.63
C LEU A 7 3.88 -7.64 -3.48
N LEU A 8 3.92 -6.41 -2.96
CA LEU A 8 3.42 -5.26 -3.71
C LEU A 8 4.35 -4.92 -4.90
N PHE A 9 5.67 -5.04 -4.73
CA PHE A 9 6.64 -4.77 -5.82
C PHE A 9 6.58 -5.81 -6.94
N LEU A 10 6.28 -7.08 -6.65
CA LEU A 10 6.21 -8.14 -7.66
C LEU A 10 4.95 -8.00 -8.53
N ASN A 11 3.81 -7.60 -7.96
CA ASN A 11 2.57 -7.41 -8.74
C ASN A 11 2.64 -6.20 -9.68
N PHE A 12 3.39 -5.15 -9.34
CA PHE A 12 3.64 -4.04 -10.27
C PHE A 12 4.51 -4.46 -11.47
N SER A 13 5.37 -5.47 -11.31
CA SER A 13 6.22 -6.00 -12.39
C SER A 13 5.44 -6.84 -13.41
N GLU A 14 4.25 -7.35 -13.04
CA GLU A 14 3.41 -8.17 -13.92
C GLU A 14 2.43 -7.36 -14.78
N HIS A 15 2.46 -6.01 -14.69
CA HIS A 15 1.65 -5.16 -15.55
C HIS A 15 2.24 -5.10 -16.96
N ARG A 16 1.93 -6.12 -17.77
CA ARG A 16 2.29 -6.20 -19.19
C ARG A 16 1.45 -5.23 -19.98
N ILE A 17 1.88 -3.97 -20.04
CA ILE A 17 1.28 -2.95 -20.92
C ILE A 17 1.37 -3.50 -22.35
N ARG A 18 0.23 -3.89 -22.93
CA ARG A 18 0.15 -4.55 -24.26
C ARG A 18 0.69 -3.69 -25.41
N HIS A 19 0.94 -2.39 -25.17
CA HIS A 19 1.48 -1.43 -26.14
C HIS A 19 2.56 -0.54 -25.51
N TYR A 20 3.51 -1.13 -24.78
CA TYR A 20 4.61 -0.35 -24.23
C TYR A 20 5.52 0.18 -25.35
N ASN A 21 5.62 1.51 -25.46
CA ASN A 21 6.50 2.12 -26.45
C ASN A 21 7.95 2.04 -25.97
N HIS A 22 8.69 1.05 -26.47
CA HIS A 22 10.10 0.85 -26.14
C HIS A 22 11.05 1.96 -26.61
N SER A 23 10.57 2.91 -27.43
CA SER A 23 11.33 4.11 -27.80
C SER A 23 11.33 5.16 -26.68
N LYS A 24 10.39 5.08 -25.74
CA LYS A 24 10.32 5.94 -24.56
C LYS A 24 10.88 5.18 -23.36
N LEU A 25 12.01 5.68 -22.86
CA LEU A 25 12.70 5.08 -21.72
C LEU A 25 12.27 5.79 -20.44
N HIS A 26 11.75 5.03 -19.49
CA HIS A 26 11.42 5.52 -18.15
C HIS A 26 12.55 5.12 -17.19
N TYR A 27 13.23 6.11 -16.59
CA TYR A 27 14.37 5.90 -15.69
C TYR A 27 14.21 6.72 -14.42
N GLY A 28 14.43 6.08 -13.27
CA GLY A 28 14.65 6.76 -12.00
C GLY A 28 16.15 6.98 -11.79
N VAL A 29 16.57 8.24 -11.64
CA VAL A 29 17.99 8.59 -11.44
C VAL A 29 18.15 9.43 -10.19
N CYS A 30 19.12 9.07 -9.35
CA CYS A 30 19.51 9.87 -8.20
C CYS A 30 20.54 10.93 -8.64
N LEU A 31 20.08 12.15 -8.93
CA LEU A 31 20.93 13.22 -9.45
C LEU A 31 22.12 13.56 -8.53
N THR A 32 21.92 13.55 -7.22
CA THR A 32 22.95 13.92 -6.23
C THR A 32 24.07 12.89 -6.09
N LYS A 33 23.83 11.62 -6.46
CA LYS A 33 24.83 10.54 -6.37
C LYS A 33 25.38 10.16 -7.74
N THR A 34 24.51 9.82 -8.67
CA THR A 34 24.90 9.24 -9.96
C THR A 34 25.31 10.31 -10.98
N CYS A 35 24.71 11.50 -10.89
CA CYS A 35 24.92 12.59 -11.84
C CYS A 35 25.44 13.85 -11.16
N ALA A 36 26.17 13.72 -10.04
CA ALA A 36 26.59 14.84 -9.21
C ALA A 36 27.36 15.89 -10.03
N GLU A 37 28.26 15.44 -10.91
CA GLU A 37 29.06 16.27 -11.82
C GLU A 37 28.24 17.08 -12.83
N TYR A 38 27.01 16.64 -13.14
CA TYR A 38 26.10 17.35 -14.04
C TYR A 38 25.08 18.19 -13.28
N TYR A 39 24.82 17.85 -12.02
CA TYR A 39 23.81 18.50 -11.19
C TYR A 39 24.38 19.67 -10.39
N TYR A 40 25.63 19.58 -9.95
CA TYR A 40 26.34 20.65 -9.26
C TYR A 40 27.28 21.38 -10.22
N ASP A 41 27.30 22.70 -10.15
CA ASP A 41 28.31 23.56 -10.75
C ASP A 41 28.92 24.41 -9.62
N GLY A 42 30.00 23.89 -9.02
CA GLY A 42 30.45 24.34 -7.70
C GLY A 42 29.33 24.22 -6.66
N ASP A 43 29.02 25.32 -5.99
CA ASP A 43 27.97 25.37 -4.96
C ASP A 43 26.55 25.58 -5.52
N LYS A 44 26.41 25.79 -6.84
CA LYS A 44 25.12 26.07 -7.48
C LYS A 44 24.51 24.80 -8.06
N LYS A 45 23.20 24.62 -7.85
CA LYS A 45 22.41 23.57 -8.51
C LYS A 45 22.08 24.00 -9.94
N ARG A 46 22.39 23.15 -10.91
CA ARG A 46 21.92 23.32 -12.29
C ARG A 46 20.47 22.87 -12.43
N ASP A 47 19.84 23.33 -13.50
CA ASP A 47 18.50 22.87 -13.89
C ASP A 47 18.45 21.34 -13.97
N THR A 48 17.45 20.74 -13.32
CA THR A 48 17.32 19.28 -13.16
C THR A 48 17.22 18.58 -14.49
N ARG A 49 16.52 19.17 -15.47
CA ARG A 49 16.35 18.60 -16.81
C ARG A 49 17.66 18.62 -17.58
N VAL A 50 18.36 19.75 -17.58
CA VAL A 50 19.67 19.88 -18.26
C VAL A 50 20.70 18.93 -17.65
N ALA A 51 20.76 18.86 -16.32
CA ALA A 51 21.65 17.96 -15.60
C ALA A 51 21.36 16.48 -15.92
N LEU A 52 20.08 16.09 -15.90
CA LEU A 52 19.64 14.74 -16.20
C LEU A 52 19.93 14.37 -17.65
N GLU A 53 19.63 15.26 -18.60
CA GLU A 53 19.85 15.03 -20.02
C GLU A 53 21.34 14.86 -20.34
N GLY A 54 22.20 15.71 -19.79
CA GLY A 54 23.65 15.59 -19.95
C GLY A 54 24.19 14.26 -19.39
N CYS A 55 23.78 13.90 -18.18
CA CYS A 55 24.23 12.68 -17.51
C CYS A 55 23.76 11.41 -18.23
N LEU A 56 22.48 11.34 -18.60
CA LEU A 56 21.92 10.20 -19.33
C LEU A 56 22.54 10.09 -20.71
N ASN A 57 22.67 11.20 -21.43
CA ASN A 57 23.27 11.18 -22.76
C ASN A 57 24.71 10.66 -22.71
N ASN A 58 25.52 11.09 -21.74
CA ASN A 58 26.87 10.55 -21.57
C ASN A 58 26.87 9.05 -21.22
N THR A 59 26.01 8.63 -20.30
CA THR A 59 25.91 7.23 -19.86
C THR A 59 25.50 6.30 -21.02
N PHE A 60 24.46 6.67 -21.76
CA PHE A 60 23.95 5.89 -22.89
C PHE A 60 24.90 5.93 -24.09
N TRP A 61 25.56 7.07 -24.32
CA TRP A 61 26.58 7.17 -25.35
C TRP A 61 27.77 6.25 -25.07
N LYS A 62 28.26 6.23 -23.82
CA LYS A 62 29.39 5.39 -23.43
C LYS A 62 29.06 3.90 -23.55
N LYS A 63 27.86 3.49 -23.15
CA LYS A 63 27.46 2.08 -23.08
C LYS A 63 26.88 1.53 -24.39
N TYR A 64 26.07 2.31 -25.08
CA TYR A 64 25.28 1.85 -26.23
C TYR A 64 25.45 2.71 -27.48
N LYS A 65 26.24 3.80 -27.44
CA LYS A 65 26.41 4.77 -28.54
C LYS A 65 25.07 5.39 -28.98
N LEU A 66 24.14 5.53 -28.04
CA LEU A 66 22.83 6.14 -28.26
C LEU A 66 22.79 7.56 -27.70
N LYS A 67 22.12 8.46 -28.42
CA LYS A 67 21.77 9.79 -27.92
C LYS A 67 20.40 9.73 -27.25
N THR A 68 20.28 10.35 -26.09
CA THR A 68 19.02 10.40 -25.33
C THR A 68 18.55 11.83 -25.16
N LYS A 69 17.23 12.04 -25.23
CA LYS A 69 16.58 13.32 -24.95
C LYS A 69 15.59 13.14 -23.82
N VAL A 70 15.62 14.04 -22.84
CA VAL A 70 14.68 14.02 -21.71
C VAL A 70 13.37 14.68 -22.16
N LEU A 71 12.32 13.85 -22.22
CA LEU A 71 10.97 14.28 -22.61
C LEU A 71 10.24 14.95 -21.45
N GLU A 72 10.32 14.34 -20.26
CA GLU A 72 9.60 14.74 -19.06
C GLU A 72 10.49 14.51 -17.84
N VAL A 73 10.40 15.40 -16.86
CA VAL A 73 11.10 15.28 -15.58
C VAL A 73 10.05 15.30 -14.48
N VAL A 74 10.00 14.22 -13.71
CA VAL A 74 9.19 14.13 -12.50
C VAL A 74 10.14 14.17 -11.32
N ASP A 75 10.18 15.27 -10.60
CA ASP A 75 10.95 15.39 -9.37
C ASP A 75 10.10 14.91 -8.19
N TYR A 76 10.56 13.84 -7.55
CA TYR A 76 9.90 13.28 -6.37
C TYR A 76 10.17 14.13 -5.12
N ASN A 77 11.24 14.94 -5.10
CA ASN A 77 11.61 15.78 -3.96
C ASN A 77 10.90 17.14 -3.94
N ASN A 78 10.10 17.47 -4.96
CA ASN A 78 9.26 18.65 -4.87
C ASN A 78 8.28 18.47 -3.71
N GLU A 79 8.38 19.36 -2.71
CA GLU A 79 7.49 19.45 -1.56
C GLU A 79 6.01 19.67 -1.95
N ASP A 80 5.75 19.91 -3.24
CA ASP A 80 4.41 19.97 -3.84
C ASP A 80 3.77 18.58 -3.99
N ASN A 81 4.53 17.49 -3.85
CA ASN A 81 4.00 16.13 -3.69
C ASN A 81 3.65 15.84 -2.22
N LYS A 82 3.16 16.84 -1.47
CA LYS A 82 2.38 16.55 -0.27
C LYS A 82 1.30 15.58 -0.71
N LEU A 83 1.27 14.39 -0.10
CA LEU A 83 0.18 13.43 -0.26
C LEU A 83 -1.11 14.24 -0.16
N ASN A 84 -1.78 14.44 -1.29
CA ASN A 84 -3.05 15.15 -1.33
C ASN A 84 -4.04 14.20 -0.69
N ILE A 85 -4.15 14.27 0.64
CA ILE A 85 -5.11 13.51 1.42
C ILE A 85 -6.47 13.89 0.87
N GLY A 86 -7.01 13.00 0.04
CA GLY A 86 -8.30 13.22 -0.59
C GLY A 86 -9.41 13.01 0.43
N TYR A 87 -10.59 13.53 0.12
CA TYR A 87 -11.80 13.22 0.90
C TYR A 87 -12.04 11.71 1.03
N GLY A 88 -11.67 10.92 0.02
CA GLY A 88 -11.74 9.46 0.04
C GLY A 88 -10.81 8.82 1.08
N ASP A 89 -9.57 9.30 1.17
CA ASP A 89 -8.59 8.79 2.14
C ASP A 89 -9.06 9.06 3.58
N CYS A 90 -9.59 10.27 3.82
CA CYS A 90 -10.21 10.62 5.09
C CYS A 90 -11.41 9.73 5.43
N ALA A 91 -12.31 9.49 4.46
CA ALA A 91 -13.50 8.67 4.68
C ALA A 91 -13.14 7.22 5.04
N ILE A 92 -12.17 6.63 4.33
CA ILE A 92 -11.68 5.28 4.62
C ILE A 92 -11.00 5.24 5.99
N ALA A 93 -10.18 6.23 6.32
CA ALA A 93 -9.53 6.31 7.62
C ALA A 93 -10.55 6.37 8.77
N ILE A 94 -11.60 7.18 8.63
CA ILE A 94 -12.69 7.28 9.62
C ILE A 94 -13.44 5.95 9.75
N LEU A 95 -13.77 5.31 8.63
CA LEU A 95 -14.47 4.01 8.64
C LEU A 95 -13.63 2.94 9.35
N CYS A 96 -12.35 2.84 9.01
CA CYS A 96 -11.42 1.92 9.64
C CYS A 96 -11.30 2.19 11.15
N PHE A 97 -11.19 3.46 11.54
CA PHE A 97 -11.13 3.85 12.94
C PHE A 97 -12.42 3.49 13.70
N ALA A 98 -13.59 3.72 13.10
CA ALA A 98 -14.88 3.33 13.68
C ALA A 98 -14.99 1.82 13.88
N LEU A 99 -14.55 1.02 12.90
CA LEU A 99 -14.55 -0.44 13.02
C LEU A 99 -13.59 -0.92 14.13
N LEU A 100 -12.39 -0.35 14.22
CA LEU A 100 -11.43 -0.70 15.26
C LEU A 100 -11.94 -0.37 16.67
N THR A 101 -12.52 0.82 16.84
CA THR A 101 -13.08 1.25 18.14
C THR A 101 -14.27 0.39 18.57
N LEU A 102 -15.19 0.07 17.66
CA LEU A 102 -16.30 -0.85 17.95
C LEU A 102 -15.80 -2.24 18.37
N ASN A 103 -14.80 -2.78 17.66
CA ASN A 103 -14.20 -4.08 18.00
C ASN A 103 -13.48 -4.04 19.37
N LEU A 104 -12.79 -2.94 19.67
CA LEU A 104 -12.13 -2.73 20.97
C LEU A 104 -13.16 -2.71 22.10
N ILE A 105 -14.22 -1.91 21.98
CA ILE A 105 -15.28 -1.79 22.98
C ILE A 105 -15.99 -3.14 23.18
N GLY A 106 -16.36 -3.82 22.09
CA GLY A 106 -17.00 -5.13 22.15
C GLY A 106 -16.14 -6.19 22.84
N SER A 107 -14.83 -6.19 22.55
CA SER A 107 -13.88 -7.13 23.16
C SER A 107 -13.61 -6.84 24.64
N ILE A 108 -13.46 -5.57 25.02
CA ILE A 108 -13.34 -5.15 26.43
C ILE A 108 -14.59 -5.53 27.21
N TYR A 109 -15.78 -5.26 26.64
CA TYR A 109 -17.05 -5.58 27.28
C TYR A 109 -17.22 -7.10 27.53
N ASP A 110 -16.83 -7.93 26.57
CA ASP A 110 -16.91 -9.39 26.69
C ASP A 110 -15.95 -9.93 27.78
N ILE A 111 -14.70 -9.46 27.79
CA ILE A 111 -13.67 -9.91 28.76
C ILE A 111 -14.00 -9.44 30.19
N PHE A 112 -14.29 -8.15 30.38
CA PHE A 112 -14.46 -7.61 31.73
C PHE A 112 -15.85 -7.83 32.31
N TYR A 113 -16.90 -7.81 31.48
CA TYR A 113 -18.27 -7.76 31.98
C TYR A 113 -18.97 -9.12 31.94
N ILE A 114 -18.76 -9.91 30.90
CA ILE A 114 -19.47 -11.20 30.73
C ILE A 114 -18.67 -12.34 31.34
N GLN A 115 -17.38 -12.46 30.99
CA GLN A 115 -16.55 -13.54 31.51
C GLN A 115 -16.37 -13.46 33.04
N LYS A 116 -16.47 -12.27 33.63
CA LYS A 116 -16.34 -12.07 35.08
C LYS A 116 -17.66 -12.17 35.87
N ARG A 117 -18.82 -11.96 35.23
CA ARG A 117 -20.11 -11.88 35.95
C ARG A 117 -21.16 -12.91 35.51
N GLU A 118 -20.84 -13.81 34.59
CA GLU A 118 -21.75 -14.86 34.08
C GLU A 118 -23.16 -14.35 33.69
N LYS A 119 -23.25 -13.15 33.13
CA LYS A 119 -24.54 -12.56 32.71
C LYS A 119 -24.75 -12.69 31.19
N GLN A 120 -26.01 -12.82 30.78
CA GLN A 120 -26.40 -12.55 29.39
C GLN A 120 -26.24 -11.04 29.12
N GLY A 121 -25.08 -10.66 28.59
CA GLY A 121 -24.78 -9.28 28.21
C GLY A 121 -25.53 -8.82 26.95
N ASN A 122 -25.36 -7.54 26.59
CA ASN A 122 -26.01 -6.96 25.43
C ASN A 122 -25.53 -7.62 24.12
N LYS A 123 -26.46 -8.24 23.38
CA LYS A 123 -26.20 -8.96 22.12
C LYS A 123 -25.56 -8.10 21.03
N VAL A 124 -25.83 -6.80 21.01
CA VAL A 124 -25.28 -5.88 20.00
C VAL A 124 -23.79 -5.63 20.23
N LEU A 125 -23.39 -5.35 21.47
CA LEU A 125 -21.98 -5.15 21.81
C LEU A 125 -21.18 -6.45 21.64
N LEU A 126 -21.81 -7.58 21.94
CA LEU A 126 -21.22 -8.91 21.75
C LEU A 126 -20.97 -9.27 20.29
N ALA A 127 -21.71 -8.70 19.35
CA ALA A 127 -21.48 -8.92 17.92
C ALA A 127 -20.17 -8.31 17.43
N PHE A 128 -19.57 -7.37 18.18
CA PHE A 128 -18.29 -6.75 17.88
C PHE A 128 -17.13 -7.33 18.73
N SER A 129 -17.36 -8.36 19.54
CA SER A 129 -16.26 -9.04 20.26
C SER A 129 -15.44 -9.90 19.31
N ILE A 130 -14.14 -9.60 19.20
CA ILE A 130 -13.21 -10.37 18.35
C ILE A 130 -13.15 -11.82 18.83
N LYS A 131 -13.07 -12.05 20.15
CA LYS A 131 -12.95 -13.40 20.72
C LYS A 131 -14.12 -14.30 20.30
N ARG A 132 -15.35 -13.84 20.51
CA ARG A 132 -16.57 -14.58 20.15
C ARG A 132 -16.75 -14.75 18.65
N ASN A 133 -16.39 -13.73 17.86
CA ASN A 133 -16.46 -13.83 16.40
C ASN A 133 -15.43 -14.83 15.87
N TRP A 134 -14.24 -14.88 16.49
CA TRP A 134 -13.21 -15.87 16.19
C TRP A 134 -13.66 -17.28 16.56
N GLU A 135 -14.20 -17.49 17.75
CA GLU A 135 -14.76 -18.78 18.17
C GLU A 135 -15.88 -19.25 17.23
N LYS A 136 -16.74 -18.34 16.76
CA LYS A 136 -17.78 -18.67 15.76
C LYS A 136 -17.22 -19.00 14.39
N LEU A 137 -16.14 -18.34 13.96
CA LEU A 137 -15.51 -18.59 12.67
C LEU A 137 -14.85 -19.97 12.61
N PHE A 138 -14.29 -20.43 13.74
CA PHE A 138 -13.68 -21.75 13.88
C PHE A 138 -14.62 -22.81 14.48
N ALA A 139 -15.85 -22.44 14.81
CA ALA A 139 -16.84 -23.39 15.30
C ALA A 139 -17.16 -24.39 14.19
N PRO A 140 -17.19 -25.70 14.50
CA PRO A 140 -17.50 -26.70 13.49
C PRO A 140 -18.97 -26.55 13.03
N ASP A 141 -19.20 -26.73 11.73
CA ASP A 141 -20.48 -26.51 11.01
C ASP A 141 -21.72 -27.24 11.58
N PHE A 142 -21.54 -28.12 12.57
CA PHE A 142 -22.58 -28.98 13.12
C PHE A 142 -23.65 -28.23 13.92
N TYR A 143 -23.41 -26.97 14.32
CA TYR A 143 -24.31 -26.26 15.24
C TYR A 143 -25.50 -25.54 14.59
N ASN A 144 -25.51 -25.31 13.27
CA ASN A 144 -26.60 -24.57 12.62
C ASN A 144 -26.93 -25.08 11.20
N PRO A 145 -28.11 -25.69 10.97
CA PRO A 145 -28.50 -26.20 9.65
C PRO A 145 -28.59 -25.11 8.57
N ARG A 146 -28.73 -23.84 8.96
CA ARG A 146 -28.71 -22.68 8.05
C ARG A 146 -27.32 -22.37 7.49
N LEU A 147 -26.26 -22.62 8.27
CA LEU A 147 -24.86 -22.40 7.85
C LEU A 147 -24.39 -23.49 6.88
N LYS A 148 -24.98 -24.68 6.94
CA LYS A 148 -24.72 -25.79 6.01
C LYS A 148 -24.96 -25.40 4.54
N ARG A 149 -25.89 -24.46 4.26
CA ARG A 149 -26.18 -23.94 2.91
C ARG A 149 -25.13 -22.94 2.42
N LEU A 150 -24.36 -22.34 3.32
CA LEU A 150 -23.30 -21.37 3.02
C LEU A 150 -21.91 -22.04 2.88
N LYS A 151 -21.84 -23.38 2.91
CA LYS A 151 -20.59 -24.15 2.80
C LYS A 151 -19.79 -23.83 1.53
N VAL A 152 -20.47 -23.41 0.46
CA VAL A 152 -19.84 -23.00 -0.81
C VAL A 152 -19.00 -21.72 -0.67
N PHE A 153 -19.32 -20.84 0.29
CA PHE A 153 -18.60 -19.57 0.52
C PHE A 153 -17.47 -19.69 1.54
N HIS A 154 -17.39 -20.79 2.30
CA HIS A 154 -16.34 -21.03 3.29
C HIS A 154 -15.05 -21.61 2.68
N GLY A 155 -14.67 -21.12 1.49
CA GLY A 155 -13.51 -21.56 0.70
C GLY A 155 -12.14 -21.22 1.31
N VAL A 156 -12.04 -21.12 2.64
CA VAL A 156 -10.78 -21.02 3.36
C VAL A 156 -10.77 -22.12 4.41
N ARG A 157 -10.19 -23.25 4.03
CA ARG A 157 -9.70 -24.28 4.94
C ARG A 157 -8.28 -24.61 4.56
#